data_AF-A0A7X5WMF0-F1
#
_entry.id   AF-A0A7X5WMF0-F1
#
_cell.length_a   1.000
_cell.length_b   1.000
_cell.length_c   1.000
_cell.angle_alpha   90.00
_cell.angle_beta   90.00
_cell.angle_gamma   90.00
#
_symmetry.space_group_name_H-M   'P 1'
#
loop_
_entity.id
_entity.type
_entity.pdbx_description
1 polymer ?
#
loop_
_entity_poly.entity_id
_entity_poly.type
_entity_poly.pdbx_seq_one_letter_code
_entity_poly.pdbx_strand_id
1 'polypeptide(L)'
;NLVKGATGQTVDAETLGGADTHTKISAVAHYEPENDEQCIEWIRGYVADLPPAEGMPITISEPRGPMRPPEAAYDLVPDDH
;
A
#
# COMPACT_ATOMS: atom_id res chain seq x y z
N ASN A 1 -16.32 21.33 -3.70
CA ASN A 1 -17.54 21.74 -2.97
C ASN A 1 -17.28 22.38 -1.61
N LEU A 2 -16.33 21.88 -0.81
CA LEU A 2 -16.00 22.52 0.49
C LEU A 2 -15.28 23.86 0.35
N VAL A 3 -14.25 23.95 -0.48
CA VAL A 3 -13.48 25.21 -0.69
C VAL A 3 -14.41 26.36 -1.08
N LYS A 4 -15.31 26.14 -2.04
CA LYS A 4 -16.32 27.12 -2.46
C LYS A 4 -17.29 27.51 -1.34
N GLY A 5 -17.73 26.54 -0.53
CA GLY A 5 -18.64 26.81 0.59
C GLY A 5 -17.98 27.60 1.72
N ALA A 6 -16.71 27.35 2.00
CA ALA A 6 -15.98 27.98 3.11
C ALA A 6 -15.33 29.33 2.73
N THR A 7 -14.89 29.49 1.49
CA THR A 7 -14.08 30.64 1.04
C THR A 7 -14.70 31.43 -0.11
N GLY A 8 -15.76 30.91 -0.75
CA GLY A 8 -16.31 31.46 -1.99
C GLY A 8 -15.48 31.17 -3.25
N GLN A 9 -14.26 30.66 -3.12
CA GLN A 9 -13.37 30.39 -4.25
C GLN A 9 -13.80 29.13 -5.01
N THR A 10 -13.84 29.23 -6.34
CA THR A 10 -14.06 28.08 -7.22
C THR A 10 -12.73 27.68 -7.83
N VAL A 11 -12.31 26.44 -7.60
CA VAL A 11 -11.04 25.87 -8.06
C VAL A 11 -11.31 24.42 -8.50
N ASP A 12 -10.64 23.97 -9.56
CA ASP A 12 -10.72 22.59 -10.03
C ASP A 12 -9.84 21.64 -9.19
N ALA A 13 -9.97 20.33 -9.40
CA ALA A 13 -9.27 19.33 -8.60
C ALA A 13 -7.75 19.34 -8.83
N GLU A 14 -7.30 19.58 -10.06
CA GLU A 14 -5.87 19.54 -10.42
C GLU A 14 -5.14 20.72 -9.79
N THR A 15 -5.70 21.92 -9.92
CA THR A 15 -5.16 23.13 -9.28
C THR A 15 -5.24 23.05 -7.75
N LEU A 16 -6.27 22.40 -7.19
CA LEU A 16 -6.43 22.30 -5.74
C LEU A 16 -5.43 21.34 -5.09
N GLY A 17 -5.13 20.21 -5.74
CA GLY A 17 -4.34 19.13 -5.14
C GLY A 17 -3.98 18.00 -6.10
N GLY A 18 -3.81 18.33 -7.38
CA GLY A 18 -3.26 17.42 -8.38
C GLY A 18 -1.78 17.12 -8.18
N ALA A 19 -1.20 16.37 -9.12
CA ALA A 19 0.18 15.89 -9.00
C ALA A 19 1.18 17.06 -8.97
N ASP A 20 1.08 17.96 -9.95
CA ASP A 20 1.89 19.18 -10.06
C ASP A 20 1.84 20.02 -8.78
N THR A 21 0.65 20.23 -8.24
CA THR A 21 0.45 21.01 -7.01
C THR A 21 1.22 20.38 -5.85
N HIS A 22 1.18 19.05 -5.73
CA HIS A 22 1.83 18.35 -4.62
C HIS A 22 3.32 18.11 -4.80
N THR A 23 3.85 18.06 -6.03
CA THR A 23 5.28 17.83 -6.31
C THR A 23 6.08 19.12 -6.49
N LYS A 24 5.47 20.20 -6.98
CA LYS A 24 6.19 21.45 -7.31
C LYS A 24 5.89 22.60 -6.36
N ILE A 25 4.70 22.63 -5.76
CA ILE A 25 4.25 23.78 -4.94
C ILE A 25 4.23 23.41 -3.46
N SER A 26 3.42 22.42 -3.08
CA SER A 26 3.19 22.11 -1.66
C SER A 26 4.24 21.16 -1.07
N ALA A 27 5.01 20.47 -1.91
CA ALA A 27 5.98 19.44 -1.53
C ALA A 27 5.40 18.33 -0.63
N VAL A 28 4.12 18.01 -0.81
CA VAL A 28 3.46 16.90 -0.09
C VAL A 28 3.82 15.57 -0.73
N ALA A 29 4.01 15.56 -2.05
CA ALA A 29 4.49 14.42 -2.81
C ALA A 29 5.91 14.69 -3.33
N HIS A 30 6.67 13.61 -3.55
CA HIS A 30 8.08 13.69 -3.96
C HIS A 30 8.30 13.28 -5.42
N TYR A 31 7.40 12.50 -5.99
CA TYR A 31 7.53 11.90 -7.32
C TYR A 31 6.26 12.10 -8.13
N GLU A 32 6.43 12.32 -9.42
CA GLU A 32 5.35 12.52 -10.40
C GLU A 32 5.60 11.62 -11.61
N PRO A 33 5.22 10.33 -11.53
CA PRO A 33 5.32 9.43 -12.67
C PRO A 33 4.28 9.80 -13.74
N GLU A 34 4.60 9.56 -15.00
CA GLU A 34 3.77 9.92 -16.16
C GLU A 34 2.48 9.08 -16.23
N ASN A 35 2.50 7.86 -15.69
CA ASN A 35 1.37 6.93 -15.69
C ASN A 35 1.51 5.87 -14.59
N ASP A 36 0.46 5.06 -14.42
CA ASP A 36 0.37 4.01 -13.41
C ASP A 36 1.45 2.93 -13.57
N GLU A 37 1.81 2.55 -14.80
CA GLU A 37 2.81 1.52 -15.06
C GLU A 37 4.19 1.96 -14.55
N GLN A 38 4.60 3.18 -14.90
CA GLN A 38 5.83 3.78 -14.40
C GLN A 38 5.79 3.98 -12.87
N CYS A 39 4.64 4.38 -12.32
CA CYS A 39 4.45 4.54 -10.89
C CYS A 39 4.75 3.23 -10.14
N ILE A 40 4.20 2.11 -10.62
CA ILE A 40 4.41 0.79 -10.03
C ILE A 40 5.87 0.35 -10.18
N GLU A 41 6.48 0.58 -11.34
CA GLU A 41 7.90 0.28 -11.57
C GLU A 41 8.79 0.99 -10.54
N TRP A 42 8.58 2.30 -10.34
CA TRP A 42 9.33 3.09 -9.37
C TRP A 42 9.11 2.63 -7.93
N ILE A 43 7.86 2.36 -7.54
CA ILE A 43 7.54 1.84 -6.20
C ILE A 43 8.32 0.55 -5.94
N ARG A 44 8.35 -0.38 -6.91
CA ARG A 44 9.10 -1.63 -6.77
C ARG A 44 10.61 -1.40 -6.64
N GLY A 45 11.15 -0.46 -7.41
CA GLY A 45 12.55 -0.05 -7.31
C GLY A 45 12.88 0.49 -5.93
N TYR A 46 12.12 1.47 -5.45
CA TYR A 46 12.34 2.09 -4.13
C TYR A 46 12.22 1.09 -2.98
N VAL A 47 11.26 0.16 -3.06
CA VAL A 47 11.13 -0.90 -2.05
C VAL A 47 12.31 -1.87 -2.10
N ALA A 48 12.84 -2.17 -3.29
CA ALA A 48 14.03 -3.02 -3.43
C ALA A 48 15.31 -2.37 -2.88
N ASP A 49 15.38 -1.03 -2.91
CA ASP A 49 16.50 -0.25 -2.38
C ASP A 49 16.42 -0.03 -0.86
N LEU A 50 15.30 -0.40 -0.21
CA LEU A 50 15.21 -0.32 1.24
C LEU A 50 16.27 -1.21 1.91
N PRO A 51 16.84 -0.77 3.04
CA PRO A 51 17.76 -1.61 3.80
C PRO A 51 17.06 -2.92 4.19
N PRO A 52 17.82 -4.04 4.29
CA PRO A 52 17.25 -5.30 4.71
C PRO A 52 16.57 -5.12 6.07
N ALA A 53 15.34 -5.64 6.18
CA ALA A 53 14.62 -5.61 7.44
C ALA A 53 15.45 -6.35 8.51
N GLU A 54 15.52 -5.77 9.71
CA GLU A 54 16.09 -6.48 10.85
C GLU A 54 15.30 -7.77 11.07
N GLY A 55 16.01 -8.89 11.11
CA GLY A 55 15.38 -10.19 11.32
C GLY A 55 14.68 -10.23 12.69
N MET A 56 13.48 -10.80 12.75
CA MET A 56 12.86 -11.11 14.04
C MET A 56 13.73 -12.11 14.81
N PRO A 57 13.92 -11.95 16.12
CA PRO A 57 14.74 -12.85 16.95
C PRO A 57 13.99 -14.15 17.25
N ILE A 58 13.57 -14.87 16.21
CA ILE A 58 12.88 -16.15 16.30
C ILE A 58 13.71 -17.24 15.62
N THR A 59 13.65 -18.45 16.18
CA THR A 59 14.27 -19.62 15.54
C THR A 59 13.31 -20.15 14.49
N ILE A 60 13.70 -20.08 13.22
CA ILE A 60 12.94 -20.65 12.11
C ILE A 60 13.41 -22.09 11.91
N SER A 61 12.47 -23.04 11.86
CA SER A 61 12.75 -24.44 11.52
C SER A 61 12.36 -24.73 10.07
N GLU A 62 12.90 -25.81 9.50
CA GLU A 62 12.61 -26.19 8.12
C GLU A 62 11.09 -26.38 7.89
N PRO A 63 10.51 -25.76 6.85
CA PRO A 63 9.11 -25.95 6.50
C PRO A 63 8.80 -27.43 6.27
N ARG A 64 7.74 -27.93 6.91
CA ARG A 64 7.25 -29.29 6.74
C ARG A 64 5.76 -29.26 6.42
N GLY A 65 5.36 -30.13 5.50
CA GLY A 65 3.95 -30.33 5.20
C GLY A 65 3.17 -30.80 6.43
N PRO A 66 1.84 -30.56 6.47
CA PRO A 66 1.00 -31.02 7.57
C PRO A 66 0.94 -32.55 7.61
N MET A 67 0.71 -33.12 8.80
CA MET A 67 0.56 -34.57 8.98
C MET A 67 -0.75 -35.12 8.39
N ARG A 68 -1.72 -34.25 8.07
CA ARG A 68 -3.03 -34.59 7.54
C ARG A 68 -3.39 -33.64 6.41
N PRO A 69 -4.28 -34.03 5.48
CA PRO A 69 -4.84 -33.11 4.50
C PRO A 69 -5.50 -31.91 5.19
N PRO A 70 -5.34 -30.67 4.69
CA PRO A 70 -5.96 -29.48 5.26
C PRO A 70 -7.48 -29.59 5.45
N GLU A 71 -8.14 -30.36 4.59
CA GLU A 71 -9.58 -30.61 4.61
C GLU A 71 -10.05 -31.31 5.90
N ALA A 72 -9.18 -32.08 6.56
CA ALA A 72 -9.50 -32.73 7.84
C ALA A 72 -9.74 -31.71 8.98
N ALA A 73 -9.43 -30.42 8.77
CA ALA A 73 -9.79 -29.36 9.71
C ALA A 73 -11.30 -29.12 9.78
N TYR A 74 -12.05 -29.39 8.70
CA TYR A 74 -13.51 -29.26 8.69
C TYR A 74 -14.18 -30.26 9.64
N ASP A 75 -13.57 -31.43 9.85
CA ASP A 75 -14.08 -32.47 10.76
C ASP A 75 -13.89 -32.12 12.25
N LEU A 76 -13.14 -31.06 12.57
CA LEU A 76 -12.89 -30.62 13.96
C LEU A 76 -13.94 -29.66 14.51
N VAL A 77 -14.79 -29.12 13.63
CA VAL A 77 -15.80 -28.11 13.91
C VAL A 77 -17.12 -28.82 14.20
N PRO A 78 -17.65 -28.80 15.44
CA PRO A 78 -18.92 -29.46 15.78
C PRO A 78 -20.11 -28.95 14.95
N ASP A 79 -21.08 -29.81 14.70
CA ASP A 79 -22.29 -29.43 13.94
C ASP A 79 -23.21 -28.44 14.69
N ASP A 80 -23.02 -28.26 16.01
CA ASP A 80 -23.77 -27.34 16.87
C ASP A 80 -22.95 -26.09 17.19
N HIS A 81 -22.84 -25.21 16.19
CA HIS A 81 -22.27 -23.86 16.30
C HIS A 81 -23.35 -22.78 16.26
#